data_AF-A0A9Q3GV13-F1
#
_entry.id   AF-A0A9Q3GV13-F1
#
_cell.length_a   1.000
_cell.length_b   1.000
_cell.length_c   1.000
_cell.angle_alpha   90.00
_cell.angle_beta   90.00
_cell.angle_gamma   90.00
#
_symmetry.space_group_name_H-M   'P 1'
#
loop_
_entity.id
_entity.type
_entity.pdbx_description
1 polymer ?
#
loop_
_entity_poly.entity_id
_entity_poly.type
_entity_poly.pdbx_seq_one_letter_code
_entity_poly.pdbx_strand_id
1 'polypeptide(L)'
;MWKRACDTASQCIAEAKEYNEQRYDKTHVEPDFKEGDQELVSTLNFNNLKRPKKHPVFAVSLVKPYFQTGEDKFCSMKKTTTSPDIVEVEDSPEPVKRIIKARKIILNCKGQTQYLVRFKNQTADKE
;
A
#
# COMPACT_ATOMS: atom_id res chain seq x y z
N MET A 1 25.33 13.15 -22.35
CA MET A 1 23.92 13.04 -22.81
C MET A 1 23.02 12.47 -21.71
N TRP A 2 23.36 11.34 -21.08
CA TRP A 2 22.57 10.71 -20.00
C TRP A 2 22.38 11.55 -18.72
N LYS A 3 23.44 12.22 -18.22
CA LYS A 3 23.33 13.04 -16.99
C LYS A 3 22.25 14.13 -17.10
N ARG A 4 22.27 14.89 -18.21
CA ARG A 4 21.24 15.90 -18.49
C ARG A 4 19.83 15.32 -18.49
N ALA A 5 19.64 14.11 -19.03
CA ALA A 5 18.34 13.45 -19.03
C ALA A 5 17.88 13.07 -17.60
N CYS A 6 18.80 12.58 -16.75
CA CYS A 6 18.50 12.32 -15.35
C CYS A 6 18.18 13.62 -14.59
N ASP A 7 18.95 14.68 -14.81
CA ASP A 7 18.76 15.97 -14.16
C ASP A 7 17.39 16.57 -14.53
N THR A 8 17.03 16.54 -15.82
CA THR A 8 15.70 16.98 -16.30
C THR A 8 14.57 16.12 -15.74
N ALA A 9 14.73 14.79 -15.71
CA ALA A 9 13.71 13.90 -15.13
C ALA A 9 13.50 14.19 -13.63
N SER A 10 14.59 14.47 -12.91
CA SER A 10 14.55 14.83 -11.49
C SER A 10 13.81 16.15 -11.26
N GLN A 11 14.07 17.16 -12.09
CA GLN A 11 13.39 18.45 -12.07
C GLN A 11 11.89 18.30 -12.34
N CYS A 12 11.51 17.53 -13.37
CA CYS A 12 10.09 17.31 -13.68
C CYS A 12 9.33 16.64 -12.53
N ILE A 13 9.97 15.71 -11.80
CA ILE A 13 9.34 15.08 -10.63
C ILE A 13 9.17 16.08 -9.49
N ALA A 14 10.17 16.92 -9.23
CA ALA A 14 10.12 17.94 -8.19
C ALA A 14 9.02 18.98 -8.48
N GLU A 15 8.98 19.52 -9.71
CA GLU A 15 7.98 20.49 -10.15
C GLU A 15 6.56 19.91 -10.09
N ALA A 16 6.37 18.65 -10.51
CA ALA A 16 5.08 18.00 -10.45
C ALA A 16 4.60 17.80 -9.00
N LYS A 17 5.51 17.47 -8.08
CA LYS A 17 5.20 17.34 -6.65
C LYS A 17 4.79 18.69 -6.06
N GLU A 18 5.57 19.73 -6.32
CA GLU A 18 5.31 21.08 -5.83
C GLU A 18 3.98 21.65 -6.38
N TYR A 19 3.68 21.43 -7.67
CA TYR A 19 2.40 21.81 -8.27
C TYR A 19 1.21 21.15 -7.57
N ASN A 20 1.34 19.86 -7.22
CA ASN A 20 0.29 19.12 -6.52
C ASN A 20 0.08 19.63 -5.10
N GLU A 21 1.17 19.89 -4.36
CA GLU A 21 1.12 20.44 -3.00
C GLU A 21 0.45 21.83 -3.00
N GLN A 22 0.90 22.75 -3.86
CA GLN A 22 0.32 24.09 -3.98
C GLN A 22 -1.16 24.05 -4.38
N ARG A 23 -1.55 23.12 -5.26
CA ARG A 23 -2.95 22.96 -5.68
C ARG A 23 -3.82 22.42 -4.55
N TYR A 24 -3.31 21.47 -3.78
CA TYR A 24 -3.99 20.88 -2.65
C TYR A 24 -4.21 21.95 -1.57
N ASP A 25 -3.15 22.62 -1.13
CA ASP A 25 -3.20 23.64 -0.08
C ASP A 25 -4.08 24.84 -0.46
N LYS A 26 -4.10 25.23 -1.74
CA LYS A 26 -4.96 26.34 -2.20
C LYS A 26 -6.44 26.02 -2.13
N THR A 27 -6.82 24.76 -2.26
CA THR A 27 -8.23 24.34 -2.35
C THR A 27 -8.74 23.63 -1.10
N HIS A 28 -7.84 23.14 -0.25
CA HIS A 28 -8.19 22.55 1.03
C HIS A 28 -8.08 23.59 2.14
N VAL A 29 -9.21 23.84 2.76
CA VAL A 29 -9.30 24.56 4.02
C VAL A 29 -9.72 23.50 5.04
N GLU A 30 -8.87 23.24 6.03
CA GLU A 30 -9.26 22.36 7.13
C GLU A 30 -10.43 23.01 7.89
N PRO A 31 -11.57 22.34 8.00
CA PRO A 31 -12.69 22.84 8.78
C PRO A 31 -12.37 22.76 10.29
N ASP A 32 -12.83 23.77 11.05
CA ASP A 32 -12.70 23.82 12.51
C ASP A 32 -13.82 23.01 13.17
N PHE A 33 -13.55 21.76 13.52
CA PHE A 33 -14.51 20.84 14.14
C PHE A 33 -14.50 20.94 15.66
N LYS A 34 -15.65 21.16 16.29
CA LYS A 34 -15.79 21.16 17.75
C LYS A 34 -16.62 19.98 18.25
N GLU A 35 -16.32 19.52 19.45
CA GLU A 35 -17.06 18.43 20.09
C GLU A 35 -18.53 18.83 20.27
N GLY A 36 -19.43 18.06 19.66
CA GLY A 36 -20.88 18.31 19.70
C GLY A 36 -21.46 18.91 18.42
N ASP A 37 -20.63 19.32 17.45
CA ASP A 37 -21.11 19.79 16.16
C ASP A 37 -21.73 18.65 15.34
N GLN A 38 -22.89 18.91 14.74
CA GLN A 38 -23.57 17.97 13.86
C GLN A 38 -23.24 18.30 12.41
N GLU A 39 -22.38 17.47 11.82
CA GLU A 39 -21.92 17.69 10.45
C GLU A 39 -22.49 16.69 9.45
N LEU A 40 -22.76 17.20 8.25
CA LEU A 40 -23.31 16.42 7.15
C LEU A 40 -22.19 15.92 6.24
N VAL A 41 -21.96 14.61 6.26
CA VAL A 41 -21.07 13.95 5.29
C VAL A 41 -21.81 13.81 3.96
N SER A 42 -21.41 14.60 2.96
CA SER A 42 -22.01 14.53 1.63
C SER A 42 -21.74 13.17 0.99
N THR A 43 -22.81 12.46 0.63
CA THR A 43 -22.72 11.20 -0.11
C THR A 43 -22.66 11.36 -1.63
N LEU A 44 -22.71 12.61 -2.12
CA LEU A 44 -22.86 12.91 -3.54
C LEU A 44 -21.66 12.47 -4.41
N ASN A 45 -20.47 12.31 -3.82
CA ASN A 45 -19.24 11.97 -4.54
C ASN A 45 -18.68 10.56 -4.23
N PHE A 46 -19.48 9.66 -3.61
CA PHE A 46 -19.10 8.25 -3.49
C PHE A 46 -19.29 7.50 -4.83
N ASN A 47 -18.56 7.92 -5.88
CA ASN A 47 -18.65 7.36 -7.23
C ASN A 47 -17.85 6.07 -7.43
N ASN A 48 -17.22 5.52 -6.38
CA ASN A 48 -16.40 4.31 -6.45
C ASN A 48 -17.18 2.99 -6.40
N LEU A 49 -18.52 3.03 -6.46
CA LEU A 49 -19.34 1.83 -6.55
C LEU A 49 -20.07 1.86 -7.90
N LYS A 50 -19.63 1.01 -8.83
CA LYS A 50 -20.26 0.76 -10.14
C LYS A 50 -21.71 0.22 -10.08
N ARG A 51 -22.52 0.55 -9.07
CA ARG A 51 -23.94 0.18 -8.97
C ARG A 51 -24.77 1.23 -8.24
N PRO A 52 -25.97 1.58 -8.73
CA PRO A 52 -26.94 2.35 -7.96
C PRO A 52 -27.62 1.41 -6.97
N LYS A 53 -27.07 1.29 -5.77
CA LYS A 53 -27.84 0.85 -4.60
C LYS A 53 -27.62 1.92 -3.55
N LYS A 54 -28.62 2.78 -3.35
CA LYS A 54 -28.65 3.69 -2.21
C LYS A 54 -28.42 2.83 -0.97
N HIS A 55 -27.26 3.00 -0.32
CA HIS A 55 -27.03 2.33 0.95
C HIS A 55 -28.06 2.88 1.95
N PRO A 56 -28.81 2.01 2.66
CA PRO A 56 -29.68 2.48 3.72
C PRO A 56 -28.84 3.25 4.74
N VAL A 57 -29.20 4.51 4.96
CA VAL A 57 -28.55 5.36 5.97
C VAL A 57 -29.13 4.94 7.31
N PHE A 58 -28.31 4.27 8.11
CA PHE A 58 -28.65 4.00 9.51
C PHE A 58 -28.24 5.21 10.33
N ALA A 59 -29.16 5.73 11.15
CA ALA A 59 -28.81 6.73 12.13
C ALA A 59 -27.87 6.09 13.16
N VAL A 60 -26.59 6.46 13.12
CA VAL A 60 -25.58 6.04 14.08
C VAL A 60 -25.36 7.17 15.07
N SER A 61 -25.71 6.93 16.33
CA SER A 61 -25.19 7.74 17.43
C SER A 61 -23.74 7.32 17.68
N LEU A 62 -22.79 8.25 17.61
CA LEU A 62 -21.37 8.01 17.90
C LEU A 62 -21.09 7.78 19.40
N VAL A 63 -22.08 7.36 20.17
CA VAL A 63 -22.00 7.26 21.64
C VAL A 63 -21.86 5.81 22.05
N LYS A 64 -20.81 5.14 21.58
CA LYS A 64 -20.21 4.09 22.39
C LYS A 64 -19.04 4.73 23.12
N PRO A 65 -19.18 5.08 24.42
CA PRO A 65 -18.06 5.58 25.19
C PRO A 65 -16.93 4.55 25.13
N TYR A 66 -15.78 4.97 24.63
CA TYR A 66 -14.60 4.12 24.56
C TYR A 66 -14.03 3.98 25.96
N PHE A 67 -14.24 2.82 26.60
CA PHE A 67 -13.60 2.53 27.86
C PHE A 67 -12.17 2.08 27.59
N GLN A 68 -11.19 2.66 28.30
CA GLN A 68 -9.82 2.15 28.25
C GLN A 68 -9.83 0.67 28.63
N THR A 69 -9.13 -0.15 27.84
CA THR A 69 -8.87 -1.56 28.10
C THR A 69 -8.08 -1.68 29.41
N GLY A 70 -8.78 -1.84 30.53
CA GLY A 70 -8.18 -2.21 31.81
C GLY A 70 -7.62 -3.62 31.73
N GLU A 71 -6.43 -3.81 32.29
CA GLU A 71 -5.72 -5.11 32.29
C GLU A 71 -6.57 -6.23 32.94
N ASP A 72 -7.42 -5.87 33.91
CA ASP A 72 -8.35 -6.78 34.60
C ASP A 72 -9.40 -7.40 33.67
N LYS A 73 -9.81 -6.68 32.61
CA LYS A 73 -10.86 -7.14 31.67
C LYS A 73 -10.31 -7.99 30.54
N PHE A 74 -8.99 -7.93 30.30
CA PHE A 74 -8.34 -8.58 29.16
C PHE A 74 -7.03 -9.28 29.56
N CYS A 75 -7.04 -10.04 30.68
CA CYS A 75 -5.83 -10.69 31.20
C CYS A 75 -5.22 -11.74 30.25
N SER A 76 -5.99 -12.23 29.27
CA SER A 76 -5.56 -13.23 28.30
C SER A 76 -4.78 -12.66 27.10
N MET A 77 -4.71 -11.34 26.92
CA MET A 77 -3.91 -10.71 25.86
C MET A 77 -2.45 -10.54 26.30
N LYS A 78 -1.71 -11.65 26.35
CA LYS A 78 -0.24 -11.57 26.42
C LYS A 78 0.27 -11.19 25.03
N LYS A 79 0.72 -9.94 24.86
CA LYS A 79 1.42 -9.48 23.65
C LYS A 79 2.73 -10.24 23.51
N THR A 80 2.69 -11.39 22.85
CA THR A 80 3.90 -12.13 22.50
C THR A 80 4.44 -11.52 21.21
N THR A 81 5.48 -10.71 21.35
CA THR A 81 6.26 -10.25 20.19
C THR A 81 7.13 -11.41 19.75
N THR A 82 6.57 -12.30 18.92
CA THR A 82 7.38 -13.30 18.20
C THR A 82 8.02 -12.61 17.02
N SER A 83 9.34 -12.41 17.08
CA SER A 83 10.12 -12.02 15.91
C SER A 83 10.06 -13.15 14.87
N PRO A 84 9.85 -12.85 13.57
CA PRO A 84 9.86 -13.86 12.54
C PRO A 84 11.25 -14.52 12.48
N ASP A 85 11.28 -15.86 12.42
CA ASP A 85 12.52 -16.57 12.11
C ASP A 85 12.97 -16.20 10.70
N ILE A 86 14.16 -15.64 10.60
CA ILE A 86 14.81 -15.37 9.33
C ILE A 86 15.32 -16.72 8.83
N VAL A 87 14.62 -17.30 7.86
CA VAL A 87 15.10 -18.49 7.15
C VAL A 87 16.32 -18.07 6.33
N GLU A 88 17.50 -18.55 6.71
CA GLU A 88 18.69 -18.46 5.88
C GLU A 88 18.44 -19.29 4.62
N VAL A 89 18.25 -18.59 3.49
CA VAL A 89 18.13 -19.22 2.17
C VAL A 89 19.51 -19.77 1.83
N GLU A 90 19.73 -21.07 2.08
CA GLU A 90 20.91 -21.73 1.55
C GLU A 90 20.85 -21.68 0.02
N ASP A 91 21.73 -20.89 -0.58
CA ASP A 91 21.94 -20.77 -2.02
C ASP A 91 22.55 -22.08 -2.58
N SER A 92 21.81 -23.18 -2.52
CA SER A 92 22.09 -24.35 -3.33
C SER A 92 21.41 -24.14 -4.68
N PRO A 93 22.14 -23.88 -5.79
CA PRO A 93 21.53 -23.65 -7.08
C PRO A 93 20.93 -24.96 -7.58
N GLU A 94 19.63 -25.15 -7.34
CA GLU A 94 18.92 -26.30 -7.90
C GLU A 94 19.08 -26.32 -9.43
N PRO A 95 19.35 -27.50 -10.03
CA PRO A 95 19.65 -27.59 -11.45
C PRO A 95 18.41 -27.28 -12.29
N VAL A 96 18.42 -26.09 -12.89
CA VAL A 96 17.46 -25.64 -13.90
C VAL A 96 17.34 -26.66 -15.04
N LYS A 97 16.11 -27.06 -15.39
CA LYS A 97 15.87 -27.97 -16.54
C LYS A 97 15.90 -27.20 -17.86
N ARG A 98 15.18 -26.08 -17.93
CA ARG A 98 14.96 -25.33 -19.17
C ARG A 98 14.51 -23.89 -18.90
N ILE A 99 15.00 -22.95 -19.70
CA ILE A 99 14.49 -21.57 -19.76
C ILE A 99 13.29 -21.52 -20.73
N ILE A 100 12.17 -20.98 -20.28
CA ILE A 100 10.92 -20.84 -21.05
C ILE A 100 10.89 -19.50 -21.78
N LYS A 101 11.19 -18.41 -21.08
CA LYS A 101 11.08 -17.05 -21.62
C LYS A 101 12.15 -16.16 -21.01
N ALA A 102 12.61 -15.18 -21.79
CA ALA A 102 13.47 -14.11 -21.30
C ALA A 102 12.80 -12.76 -21.56
N ARG A 103 12.93 -11.82 -20.63
CA ARG A 103 12.53 -10.41 -20.82
C ARG A 103 13.60 -9.48 -20.28
N LYS A 104 13.90 -8.40 -21.01
CA LYS A 104 14.79 -7.33 -20.56
C LYS A 104 13.97 -6.25 -19.88
N ILE A 105 14.40 -5.83 -18.69
CA ILE A 105 13.76 -4.78 -17.90
C ILE A 105 14.83 -3.82 -17.40
N ILE A 106 14.46 -2.55 -17.27
CA ILE A 106 15.30 -1.56 -16.60
C ILE A 106 14.72 -1.38 -15.19
N LEU A 107 15.45 -1.85 -14.18
CA LEU A 107 15.08 -1.71 -12.76
C LEU A 107 16.26 -1.01 -12.06
N ASN A 108 15.97 0.01 -11.25
CA ASN A 108 17.00 0.80 -10.54
C ASN A 108 18.10 1.35 -11.48
N CYS A 109 17.71 1.84 -12.67
CA CYS A 109 18.61 2.36 -13.70
C CYS A 109 19.65 1.37 -14.23
N LYS A 110 19.51 0.07 -13.97
CA LYS A 110 20.36 -1.00 -14.50
C LYS A 110 19.54 -1.93 -15.40
N GLY A 111 20.11 -2.31 -16.53
CA GLY A 111 19.50 -3.31 -17.42
C GLY A 111 19.60 -4.70 -16.81
N GLN A 112 18.47 -5.30 -16.45
CA GLN A 112 18.38 -6.66 -15.93
C GLN A 112 17.63 -7.56 -16.92
N THR A 113 18.06 -8.82 -17.03
CA THR A 113 17.36 -9.84 -17.82
C THR A 113 16.69 -10.81 -16.87
N GLN A 114 15.36 -10.88 -16.93
CA GLN A 114 14.58 -11.84 -16.15
C GLN A 114 14.29 -13.07 -17.00
N TYR A 115 14.45 -14.25 -16.40
CA TYR A 115 14.19 -15.53 -17.02
C TYR A 115 13.00 -16.21 -16.34
N LEU A 116 12.05 -16.70 -17.13
CA LEU A 116 11.06 -17.66 -16.68
C LEU A 116 11.64 -19.06 -16.88
N VAL A 117 11.77 -19.81 -15.79
CA VAL A 117 12.55 -21.06 -15.75
C VAL A 117 11.67 -22.24 -15.31
N ARG A 118 11.95 -23.43 -15.84
CA ARG A 118 11.37 -24.71 -15.39
C ARG A 118 12.45 -25.52 -14.64
N PHE A 119 12.19 -25.87 -13.39
CA PHE A 119 13.06 -26.71 -12.59
C PHE A 119 12.85 -28.22 -12.90
N LYS A 120 13.84 -29.06 -12.59
CA LYS A 120 13.71 -30.52 -12.70
C LYS A 120 12.91 -31.04 -11.49
N ASN A 121 11.84 -31.80 -11.75
CA ASN A 121 11.12 -32.62 -10.76
C ASN A 121 10.50 -31.85 -9.56
N GLN A 122 10.13 -30.58 -9.73
CA GLN A 122 9.35 -29.84 -8.73
C GLN A 122 8.00 -29.38 -9.30
N THR A 123 6.92 -29.61 -8.56
CA THR A 123 5.59 -29.03 -8.78
C THR A 123 5.60 -27.59 -8.29
N ALA A 124 4.75 -26.72 -8.85
CA ALA A 124 4.77 -25.27 -8.58
C ALA A 124 4.42 -24.89 -7.13
N ASP A 125 3.87 -25.83 -6.35
CA ASP A 125 3.27 -25.61 -5.03
C ASP A 125 4.08 -26.30 -3.90
N LYS A 126 5.41 -26.20 -3.90
CA LYS A 126 6.16 -26.58 -2.69
C LYS A 126 6.13 -25.40 -1.72
N GLU A 127 5.42 -25.58 -0.60
CA GLU A 127 5.45 -24.71 0.59
C GLU A 127 6.80 -24.76 1.31
#